data_AF-A0A1V3Q538-F1
#
_entry.id   AF-A0A1V3Q538-F1
#
_cell.length_a   1.000
_cell.length_b   1.000
_cell.length_c   1.000
_cell.angle_alpha   90.00
_cell.angle_beta   90.00
_cell.angle_gamma   90.00
#
_symmetry.space_group_name_H-M   'P 1'
#
loop_
_entity.id
_entity.type
_entity.pdbx_description
1 polymer ?
#
loop_
_entity_poly.entity_id
_entity_poly.type
_entity_poly.pdbx_seq_one_letter_code
_entity_poly.pdbx_strand_id
1 'polypeptide(L)'
;MRRATRQRLILLLIVAALLVLVGWQLRHDAQSDTGSLTTLDPASISRIALTLRGTPTMHYEKRDGHWWRTDGTPARAIDGRLNELAATAAAHVLSWRPASDFEPAKIGLTPPQAVLELDGQALEFGESSVTGPQHYVRVGQRVALVSTRYMPRSPALQTTELH
;
A
#
# COMPACT_ATOMS: atom_id res chain seq x y z
N MET A 1 9.64 45.83 -40.48
CA MET A 1 10.09 44.45 -40.20
C MET A 1 10.23 44.10 -38.71
N ARG A 2 10.68 45.01 -37.82
CA ARG A 2 10.88 44.73 -36.36
C ARG A 2 9.62 44.34 -35.55
N ARG A 3 8.42 44.76 -35.98
CA ARG A 3 7.15 44.45 -35.28
C ARG A 3 6.73 42.98 -35.42
N ALA A 4 6.90 42.40 -36.61
CA ALA A 4 6.58 41.00 -36.87
C ALA A 4 7.53 40.05 -36.10
N THR A 5 8.80 40.39 -35.98
CA THR A 5 9.78 39.63 -35.18
C THR A 5 9.43 39.64 -33.70
N ARG A 6 8.99 40.80 -33.17
CA ARG A 6 8.52 40.93 -31.77
C ARG A 6 7.28 40.07 -31.49
N GLN A 7 6.30 40.07 -32.40
CA GLN A 7 5.11 39.21 -32.25
C GLN A 7 5.47 37.73 -32.26
N ARG A 8 6.36 37.29 -33.17
CA ARG A 8 6.84 35.90 -33.22
C ARG A 8 7.59 35.51 -31.93
N LEU A 9 8.40 36.42 -31.39
CA LEU A 9 9.09 36.23 -30.12
C LEU A 9 8.12 36.08 -28.95
N ILE A 10 7.09 36.93 -28.86
CA ILE A 10 6.06 36.83 -27.83
C ILE A 10 5.31 35.50 -27.96
N LEU A 11 4.95 35.10 -29.17
CA LEU A 11 4.28 33.83 -29.45
C LEU A 11 5.14 32.63 -29.03
N LEU A 12 6.44 32.65 -29.34
CA LEU A 12 7.39 31.63 -28.90
C LEU A 12 7.52 31.57 -27.38
N LEU A 13 7.53 32.71 -26.70
CA LEU A 13 7.61 32.79 -25.25
C LEU A 13 6.35 32.21 -24.58
N ILE A 14 5.17 32.50 -25.14
CA ILE A 14 3.90 31.93 -24.68
C ILE A 14 3.88 30.42 -24.89
N VAL A 15 4.31 29.93 -26.06
CA VAL A 15 4.39 28.48 -26.32
C VAL A 15 5.37 27.79 -25.37
N ALA A 16 6.53 28.39 -25.11
CA ALA A 16 7.49 27.84 -24.15
C ALA A 16 6.93 27.81 -22.72
N ALA A 17 6.23 28.86 -22.29
CA ALA A 17 5.58 28.90 -20.98
C ALA A 17 4.49 27.83 -20.86
N LEU A 18 3.69 27.60 -21.91
CA LEU A 18 2.69 26.54 -21.94
C LEU A 18 3.32 25.15 -21.88
N LEU A 19 4.41 24.91 -22.61
CA LEU A 19 5.14 23.64 -22.56
C LEU A 19 5.73 23.35 -21.18
N VAL A 20 6.28 24.37 -20.51
CA VAL A 20 6.77 24.25 -19.12
C VAL A 20 5.61 23.91 -18.18
N LEU A 21 4.46 24.58 -18.33
CA LEU A 21 3.29 24.34 -17.49
C LEU A 21 2.72 22.92 -17.67
N VAL A 22 2.63 22.45 -18.92
CA VAL A 22 2.20 21.07 -19.25
C VAL A 22 3.19 20.04 -18.72
N GLY A 23 4.50 20.29 -18.87
CA GLY A 23 5.53 19.41 -18.30
C GLY A 23 5.48 19.35 -16.77
N TRP A 24 5.13 20.46 -16.12
CA TRP A 24 4.94 20.51 -14.68
C TRP A 24 3.67 19.78 -14.25
N GLN A 25 2.55 19.96 -14.97
CA GLN A 25 1.31 19.23 -14.74
C GLN A 25 1.50 17.72 -14.92
N LEU A 26 2.12 17.27 -16.01
CA LEU A 26 2.36 15.84 -16.24
C LEU A 26 3.24 15.20 -15.16
N ARG A 27 4.24 15.93 -14.65
CA ARG A 27 5.04 15.46 -13.50
C ARG A 27 4.23 15.42 -12.21
N HIS A 28 3.30 16.35 -12.03
CA HIS A 28 2.43 16.39 -10.86
C HIS A 28 1.32 15.33 -10.92
N ASP A 29 0.77 15.05 -12.11
CA ASP A 29 -0.22 14.01 -12.37
C ASP A 29 0.40 12.62 -12.24
N ALA A 30 1.63 12.41 -12.75
CA ALA A 30 2.38 11.18 -12.54
C ALA A 30 2.79 10.95 -11.07
N GLN A 31 2.84 12.00 -10.26
CA GLN A 31 2.96 11.90 -8.80
C GLN A 31 1.62 11.63 -8.11
N SER A 32 0.51 11.95 -8.78
CA SER A 32 -0.86 11.82 -8.29
C SER A 32 -1.52 10.49 -8.67
N ASP A 33 -0.97 9.75 -9.64
CA ASP A 33 -1.35 8.36 -9.87
C ASP A 33 -0.70 7.48 -8.80
N THR A 34 -1.32 7.51 -7.62
CA THR A 34 -0.75 6.92 -6.42
C THR A 34 -0.71 5.38 -6.49
N GLY A 35 -1.37 4.77 -7.48
CA GLY A 35 -1.30 3.33 -7.74
C GLY A 35 -1.81 2.46 -6.57
N SER A 36 -1.43 1.18 -6.61
CA SER A 36 -1.68 0.20 -5.56
C SER A 36 -0.49 0.08 -4.60
N LEU A 37 -0.72 -0.50 -3.41
CA LEU A 37 0.36 -0.79 -2.45
C LEU A 37 1.46 -1.65 -3.06
N THR A 38 1.09 -2.54 -3.98
CA THR A 38 1.98 -3.50 -4.63
C THR A 38 1.62 -3.64 -6.10
N THR A 39 2.53 -4.17 -6.91
CA THR A 39 2.25 -4.58 -8.29
C THR A 39 1.76 -6.03 -8.39
N LEU A 40 1.56 -6.71 -7.25
CA LEU A 40 1.10 -8.10 -7.21
C LEU A 40 -0.40 -8.14 -7.56
N ASP A 41 -0.78 -9.12 -8.39
CA ASP A 41 -2.19 -9.43 -8.61
C ASP A 41 -2.73 -10.21 -7.40
N PRO A 42 -3.76 -9.70 -6.68
CA PRO A 42 -4.37 -10.41 -5.57
C PRO A 42 -4.79 -11.85 -5.88
N ALA A 43 -5.21 -12.13 -7.12
CA ALA A 43 -5.66 -13.46 -7.52
C ALA A 43 -4.50 -14.47 -7.66
N SER A 44 -3.30 -13.99 -7.98
CA SER A 44 -2.09 -14.81 -8.11
C SER A 44 -1.42 -15.12 -6.77
N ILE A 45 -1.84 -14.47 -5.68
CA ILE A 45 -1.20 -14.63 -4.38
C ILE A 45 -1.36 -16.07 -3.87
N SER A 46 -0.24 -16.69 -3.54
CA SER A 46 -0.16 -18.09 -3.13
C SER A 46 0.24 -18.27 -1.67
N ARG A 47 1.00 -17.32 -1.11
CA ARG A 47 1.51 -17.36 0.27
C ARG A 47 1.21 -16.06 0.98
N ILE A 48 0.68 -16.19 2.20
CA ILE A 48 0.38 -15.06 3.08
C ILE A 48 0.98 -15.36 4.44
N ALA A 49 1.80 -14.45 4.95
CA ALA A 49 2.18 -14.44 6.37
C ALA A 49 1.58 -13.20 7.03
N LEU A 50 0.94 -13.39 8.19
CA LEU A 50 0.34 -12.31 8.95
C LEU A 50 0.88 -12.30 10.37
N THR A 51 1.49 -11.20 10.76
CA THR A 51 1.93 -10.93 12.13
C THR A 51 1.12 -9.76 12.66
N LEU A 52 0.32 -9.98 13.71
CA LEU A 52 -0.32 -8.90 14.44
C LEU A 52 0.46 -8.62 15.72
N ARG A 53 0.48 -7.36 16.17
CA ARG A 53 1.15 -6.97 17.41
C ARG A 53 0.66 -7.84 18.58
N GLY A 54 1.60 -8.49 19.26
CA GLY A 54 1.33 -9.37 20.40
C GLY A 54 0.88 -10.78 20.04
N THR A 55 0.90 -11.17 18.76
CA THR A 55 0.58 -12.54 18.30
C THR A 55 1.74 -13.15 17.52
N PRO A 56 1.92 -14.48 17.55
CA PRO A 56 2.88 -15.14 16.68
C PRO A 56 2.47 -15.00 15.20
N THR A 57 3.46 -14.99 14.31
CA THR A 57 3.24 -14.99 12.87
C THR A 57 2.39 -16.19 12.45
N MET A 58 1.37 -15.93 11.65
CA MET A 58 0.50 -16.95 11.08
C MET A 58 0.83 -17.13 9.60
N HIS A 59 1.11 -18.36 9.17
CA HIS A 59 1.46 -18.67 7.79
C HIS A 59 0.32 -19.41 7.08
N TYR A 60 0.03 -18.97 5.86
CA TYR A 60 -1.01 -19.53 5.01
C TYR A 60 -0.48 -19.77 3.60
N GLU A 61 -0.95 -20.87 3.01
CA GLU A 61 -0.61 -21.28 1.64
C GLU A 61 -1.87 -21.68 0.89
N LYS A 62 -1.96 -21.28 -0.37
CA LYS A 62 -3.04 -21.66 -1.28
C LYS A 62 -2.69 -22.96 -1.97
N ARG A 63 -3.47 -24.02 -1.71
CA ARG A 63 -3.33 -25.36 -2.30
C ARG A 63 -4.67 -25.78 -2.88
N ASP A 64 -4.67 -26.19 -4.16
CA ASP A 64 -5.88 -26.61 -4.88
C ASP A 64 -7.02 -25.58 -4.84
N GLY A 65 -6.67 -24.29 -4.97
CA GLY A 65 -7.64 -23.19 -4.95
C GLY A 65 -8.11 -22.76 -3.55
N HIS A 66 -7.59 -23.39 -2.50
CA HIS A 66 -8.04 -23.19 -1.13
C HIS A 66 -6.90 -22.81 -0.20
N TRP A 67 -7.19 -22.00 0.80
CA TRP A 67 -6.22 -21.54 1.78
C TRP A 67 -6.08 -22.54 2.92
N TRP A 68 -4.83 -22.84 3.25
CA TRP A 68 -4.45 -23.71 4.35
C TRP A 68 -3.53 -22.95 5.28
N ARG A 69 -3.76 -23.08 6.58
CA ARG A 69 -2.80 -22.66 7.59
C ARG A 69 -1.71 -23.71 7.67
N THR A 70 -0.46 -23.29 7.63
CA THR A 70 0.72 -24.18 7.64
C THR A 70 1.47 -24.17 8.96
N ASP A 71 1.02 -23.37 9.94
CA ASP A 71 1.59 -23.39 11.29
C ASP A 71 1.21 -24.68 12.02
N GLY A 72 2.18 -25.59 12.19
CA GLY A 72 1.94 -26.88 12.84
C GLY A 72 1.18 -27.85 11.92
N THR A 73 0.10 -28.44 12.42
CA THR A 73 -0.72 -29.37 11.61
C THR A 73 -1.51 -28.59 10.56
N PRO A 74 -1.34 -28.88 9.25
CA PRO A 74 -2.05 -28.18 8.20
C PRO A 74 -3.56 -28.26 8.38
N ALA A 75 -4.21 -27.09 8.44
CA ALA A 75 -5.64 -26.99 8.66
C ALA A 75 -6.28 -26.04 7.63
N ARG A 76 -7.53 -26.32 7.27
CA ARG A 76 -8.26 -25.51 6.30
C ARG A 76 -8.54 -24.12 6.88
N ALA A 77 -8.18 -23.07 6.16
CA ALA A 77 -8.44 -21.69 6.51
C ALA A 77 -9.71 -21.15 5.82
N ILE A 78 -10.16 -19.97 6.24
CA ILE A 78 -11.36 -19.33 5.69
C ILE A 78 -10.99 -18.56 4.42
N ASP A 79 -11.30 -19.15 3.27
CA ASP A 79 -10.88 -18.63 1.95
C ASP A 79 -11.23 -17.15 1.74
N GLY A 80 -12.45 -16.73 2.11
CA GLY A 80 -12.89 -15.34 1.97
C GLY A 80 -12.03 -14.34 2.75
N ARG A 81 -11.63 -14.68 3.98
CA ARG A 81 -10.79 -13.81 4.83
C ARG A 81 -9.38 -13.65 4.28
N LEU A 82 -8.81 -14.74 3.75
CA LEU A 82 -7.47 -14.72 3.16
C LEU A 82 -7.48 -14.00 1.82
N ASN A 83 -8.56 -14.12 1.05
CA ASN A 83 -8.75 -13.34 -0.18
C ASN A 83 -8.90 -11.84 0.10
N GLU A 84 -9.55 -11.44 1.21
CA GLU A 84 -9.57 -10.03 1.65
C GLU A 84 -8.17 -9.52 2.02
N LEU A 85 -7.36 -10.34 2.70
CA LEU A 85 -5.96 -10.01 2.98
C LEU A 85 -5.13 -9.92 1.69
N ALA A 86 -5.31 -10.84 0.74
CA ALA A 86 -4.67 -10.79 -0.58
C ALA A 86 -5.09 -9.52 -1.36
N ALA A 87 -6.34 -9.10 -1.27
CA ALA A 87 -6.83 -7.87 -1.90
C ALA A 87 -6.14 -6.60 -1.37
N THR A 88 -5.49 -6.67 -0.21
CA THR A 88 -4.68 -5.58 0.33
C THR A 88 -3.47 -5.27 -0.55
N ALA A 89 -2.97 -6.23 -1.33
CA ALA A 89 -1.90 -5.99 -2.30
C ALA A 89 -2.29 -4.93 -3.34
N ALA A 90 -3.56 -4.92 -3.75
CA ALA A 90 -4.14 -3.96 -4.69
C ALA A 90 -4.81 -2.77 -3.98
N ALA A 91 -4.56 -2.56 -2.68
CA ALA A 91 -5.14 -1.44 -1.95
C ALA A 91 -4.73 -0.12 -2.59
N HIS A 92 -5.73 0.72 -2.88
CA HIS A 92 -5.49 2.05 -3.44
C HIS A 92 -4.76 2.93 -2.43
N VAL A 93 -3.63 3.47 -2.85
CA VAL A 93 -2.80 4.36 -2.03
C VAL A 93 -3.30 5.79 -2.20
N LEU A 94 -3.35 6.54 -1.12
CA LEU A 94 -3.81 7.93 -1.11
C LEU A 94 -2.65 8.91 -1.33
N SER A 95 -1.48 8.58 -0.77
CA SER A 95 -0.24 9.30 -1.08
C SER A 95 0.99 8.41 -0.83
N TRP A 96 2.01 8.55 -1.68
CA TRP A 96 3.34 7.99 -1.44
C TRP A 96 4.31 9.04 -0.94
N ARG A 97 5.11 8.69 0.06
CA ARG A 97 6.18 9.53 0.60
C ARG A 97 7.43 8.66 0.86
N PRO A 98 8.65 9.20 0.68
CA PRO A 98 9.87 8.51 1.09
C PRO A 98 9.83 8.09 2.56
N ALA A 99 10.34 6.91 2.92
CA ALA A 99 10.39 6.49 4.31
C ALA A 99 11.31 7.41 5.15
N SER A 100 12.29 8.07 4.53
CA SER A 100 13.17 9.08 5.14
C SER A 100 12.43 10.33 5.62
N ASP A 101 11.22 10.60 5.12
CA ASP A 101 10.42 11.76 5.53
C ASP A 101 9.75 11.54 6.90
N PHE A 102 9.76 10.31 7.42
CA PHE A 102 9.10 9.95 8.65
C PHE A 102 10.08 9.38 9.67
N GLU A 103 9.76 9.58 10.92
CA GLU A 103 10.39 8.87 12.03
C GLU A 103 9.58 7.61 12.33
N PRO A 104 10.11 6.39 12.09
CA PRO A 104 9.32 5.15 12.14
C PRO A 104 8.60 4.91 13.48
N ALA A 105 9.22 5.30 14.59
CA ALA A 105 8.61 5.19 15.92
C ALA A 105 7.38 6.09 16.09
N LYS A 106 7.38 7.29 15.48
CA LYS A 106 6.26 8.25 15.58
C LYS A 106 5.04 7.84 14.76
N ILE A 107 5.24 7.10 13.68
CA ILE A 107 4.16 6.59 12.82
C ILE A 107 3.80 5.14 13.14
N GLY A 108 4.29 4.59 14.24
CA GLY A 108 3.94 3.25 14.71
C GLY A 108 4.47 2.11 13.85
N LEU A 109 5.57 2.34 13.10
CA LEU A 109 6.28 1.30 12.34
C LEU A 109 7.45 0.68 13.14
N THR A 110 7.69 1.14 14.37
CA THR A 110 8.68 0.54 15.27
C THR A 110 8.15 0.53 16.71
N PRO A 111 7.59 -0.62 17.19
CA PRO A 111 7.24 -1.80 16.40
C PRO A 111 6.00 -1.57 15.52
N PRO A 112 5.88 -2.25 14.36
CA PRO A 112 4.69 -2.17 13.52
C PRO A 112 3.46 -2.76 14.25
N GLN A 113 2.27 -2.24 13.95
CA GLN A 113 1.01 -2.76 14.49
C GLN A 113 0.61 -4.08 13.83
N ALA A 114 0.88 -4.21 12.54
CA ALA A 114 0.73 -5.45 11.80
C ALA A 114 1.78 -5.54 10.69
N VAL A 115 2.20 -6.76 10.37
CA VAL A 115 3.04 -7.06 9.20
C VAL A 115 2.30 -8.08 8.37
N LEU A 116 1.99 -7.74 7.12
CA LEU A 116 1.39 -8.63 6.14
C LEU A 116 2.42 -8.90 5.06
N GLU A 117 2.85 -10.14 4.92
CA GLU A 117 3.71 -10.57 3.82
C GLU A 117 2.87 -11.29 2.77
N LEU A 118 2.98 -10.83 1.53
CA LEU A 118 2.28 -11.40 0.37
C LEU A 118 3.33 -11.89 -0.63
N ASP A 119 3.43 -13.20 -0.82
CA ASP A 119 4.44 -13.86 -1.67
C ASP A 119 5.89 -13.35 -1.42
N GLY A 120 6.22 -13.02 -0.18
CA GLY A 120 7.53 -12.52 0.24
C GLY A 120 7.69 -10.99 0.21
N GLN A 121 6.66 -10.25 -0.21
CA GLN A 121 6.66 -8.80 -0.09
C GLN A 121 6.02 -8.36 1.23
N ALA A 122 6.83 -7.77 2.10
CA ALA A 122 6.40 -7.28 3.41
C ALA A 122 5.71 -5.91 3.32
N LEU A 123 4.51 -5.83 3.91
CA LEU A 123 3.72 -4.63 4.11
C LEU A 123 3.61 -4.40 5.61
N GLU A 124 4.26 -3.35 6.11
CA GLU A 124 4.23 -3.04 7.54
C GLU A 124 3.24 -1.92 7.81
N PHE A 125 2.25 -2.19 8.65
CA PHE A 125 1.18 -1.27 9.01
C PHE A 125 1.49 -0.58 10.34
N GLY A 126 1.42 0.74 10.32
CA GLY A 126 1.63 1.59 11.48
C GLY A 126 0.34 2.18 12.05
N GLU A 127 0.51 3.29 12.75
CA GLU A 127 -0.61 4.02 13.35
C GLU A 127 -1.50 4.73 12.32
N SER A 128 -2.67 5.15 12.78
CA SER A 128 -3.58 5.98 12.02
C SER A 128 -2.99 7.38 11.82
N SER A 129 -3.19 7.96 10.64
CA SER A 129 -2.87 9.36 10.37
C SER A 129 -3.75 10.29 11.20
N VAL A 130 -3.17 11.39 11.67
CA VAL A 130 -3.92 12.48 12.31
C VAL A 130 -4.87 13.19 11.36
N THR A 131 -4.68 13.03 10.04
CA THR A 131 -5.44 13.72 9.00
C THR A 131 -6.72 13.00 8.56
N GLY A 132 -7.01 11.81 9.09
CA GLY A 132 -8.23 11.06 8.76
C GLY A 132 -8.13 9.55 8.98
N PRO A 133 -9.14 8.77 8.53
CA PRO A 133 -9.20 7.31 8.71
C PRO A 133 -8.27 6.57 7.73
N GLN A 134 -6.97 6.82 7.89
CA GLN A 134 -5.90 6.29 7.05
C GLN A 134 -4.80 5.74 7.96
N HIS A 135 -4.02 4.76 7.50
CA HIS A 135 -2.87 4.21 8.21
C HIS A 135 -1.62 4.33 7.35
N TYR A 136 -0.48 4.53 8.02
CA TYR A 136 0.82 4.45 7.39
C TYR A 136 1.17 3.00 7.07
N VAL A 137 1.60 2.73 5.85
CA VAL A 137 2.03 1.41 5.41
C VAL A 137 3.39 1.52 4.73
N ARG A 138 4.40 0.86 5.28
CA ARG A 138 5.74 0.81 4.67
C ARG A 138 5.83 -0.36 3.71
N VAL A 139 6.31 -0.06 2.51
CA VAL A 139 6.63 -1.01 1.45
C VAL A 139 8.04 -0.70 0.97
N GLY A 140 9.01 -1.52 1.35
CA GLY A 140 10.43 -1.27 1.08
C GLY A 140 10.90 0.08 1.66
N GLN A 141 11.32 1.01 0.79
CA GLN A 141 11.84 2.33 1.16
C GLN A 141 10.81 3.47 1.09
N ARG A 142 9.53 3.16 0.90
CA ARG A 142 8.45 4.14 0.77
C ARG A 142 7.35 3.86 1.78
N VAL A 143 6.67 4.92 2.20
CA VAL A 143 5.50 4.85 3.07
C VAL A 143 4.29 5.36 2.30
N ALA A 144 3.28 4.51 2.24
CA ALA A 144 1.96 4.77 1.69
C ALA A 144 1.00 5.19 2.81
N LEU A 145 0.05 6.06 2.49
CA LEU A 145 -1.15 6.24 3.29
C LEU A 145 -2.29 5.45 2.63
N VAL A 146 -2.90 4.52 3.36
CA VAL A 146 -4.05 3.73 2.88
C VAL A 146 -5.21 3.87 3.84
N SER A 147 -6.44 3.72 3.34
CA SER A 147 -7.63 3.75 4.19
C SER A 147 -7.62 2.63 5.23
N THR A 148 -8.13 2.90 6.43
CA THR A 148 -8.28 1.93 7.54
C THR A 148 -9.00 0.64 7.14
N ARG A 149 -9.82 0.65 6.08
CA ARG A 149 -10.48 -0.56 5.57
C ARG A 149 -9.50 -1.68 5.17
N TYR A 150 -8.26 -1.31 4.82
CA TYR A 150 -7.22 -2.25 4.42
C TYR A 150 -6.31 -2.68 5.58
N MET A 151 -6.61 -2.29 6.83
CA MET A 151 -5.86 -2.83 7.96
C MET A 151 -6.06 -4.34 8.05
N PRO A 152 -4.97 -5.13 8.09
CA PRO A 152 -5.06 -6.57 8.24
C PRO A 152 -5.79 -6.92 9.54
N ARG A 153 -6.72 -7.87 9.44
CA ARG A 153 -7.41 -8.45 10.61
C ARG A 153 -7.07 -9.93 10.69
N SER A 154 -7.15 -10.49 11.90
CA SER A 154 -6.97 -11.93 12.07
C SER A 154 -8.02 -12.68 11.24
N PRO A 155 -7.60 -13.59 10.34
CA PRO A 155 -8.53 -14.43 9.60
C PRO A 155 -9.04 -15.60 10.45
N ALA A 156 -8.38 -15.90 11.57
CA ALA A 156 -8.82 -16.92 12.52
C ALA A 156 -10.01 -16.38 13.33
N LEU A 157 -11.07 -17.18 13.44
CA LEU A 157 -12.12 -16.94 14.41
C LEU A 157 -11.47 -17.02 15.80
N GLN A 158 -11.61 -15.97 16.61
CA GLN A 158 -11.49 -16.14 18.06
C GLN A 158 -12.66 -17.05 18.46
N THR A 159 -12.39 -18.34 18.62
CA THR A 159 -13.21 -19.16 19.52
C THR A 159 -12.91 -18.60 20.90
N THR A 160 -13.65 -17.56 21.30
CA THR A 160 -13.77 -17.21 22.70
C THR A 160 -14.49 -18.39 23.33
N GLU A 161 -13.73 -19.36 23.85
CA GLU A 161 -14.28 -20.30 24.82
C GLU A 161 -14.64 -19.47 26.05
N LEU A 162 -15.92 -19.10 26.12
CA LEU A 162 -16.55 -18.63 27.34
C LEU A 162 -16.52 -19.81 28.32
N HIS A 163 -15.50 -19.83 29.17
CA HIS A 163 -15.46 -20.63 30.39
C HIS A 163 -16.17 -19.91 31.53
#